data_AF-B9WJE4-F1
#
_entry.id   AF-B9WJE4-F1
#
_cell.length_a   1.000
_cell.length_b   1.000
_cell.length_c   1.000
_cell.angle_alpha   90.00
_cell.angle_beta   90.00
_cell.angle_gamma   90.00
#
_symmetry.space_group_name_H-M   'P 1'
#
loop_
_entity.id
_entity.type
_entity.pdbx_description
1 polymer ?
#
loop_
_entity_poly.entity_id
_entity_poly.type
_entity_poly.pdbx_seq_one_letter_code
_entity_poly.pdbx_strand_id
1 'polypeptide(L)'
;MPRLNEINLRTSEMTTEKKNQTKIKREYIIFRGRINLHNLTMDDSYSSFVGQSKLNILLVIIILVCFLAFHFRHKIIELHDRYRTRSRIDNGYYSNLQSFEDDIASGLSSSNFDLESNNIATNDNRPGLTESAKVQIKKIMKEKGVSFDDARLEYIRNELSRNNIDENGVPNDPKLVMF
;
A
#
# COMPACT_ATOMS: atom_id res chain seq x y z
N MET A 1 46.73 -10.43 92.44
CA MET A 1 46.52 -9.09 91.85
C MET A 1 46.84 -9.16 90.37
N PRO A 2 45.87 -9.05 89.45
CA PRO A 2 46.15 -8.98 88.02
C PRO A 2 46.93 -7.70 87.74
N ARG A 3 48.05 -7.81 87.00
CA ARG A 3 48.94 -6.67 86.72
C ARG A 3 48.20 -5.68 85.83
N LEU A 4 48.13 -4.41 86.26
CA LEU A 4 47.51 -3.29 85.54
C LEU A 4 47.88 -3.20 84.04
N ASN A 5 49.05 -3.73 83.67
CA ASN A 5 49.54 -3.77 82.29
C ASN A 5 48.68 -4.66 81.35
N GLU A 6 48.11 -5.77 81.83
CA GLU A 6 47.29 -6.66 80.98
C GLU A 6 45.91 -6.06 80.68
N ILE A 7 45.35 -5.30 81.62
CA ILE A 7 44.05 -4.62 81.46
C ILE A 7 44.20 -3.47 80.45
N ASN A 8 45.29 -2.72 80.51
CA ASN A 8 45.57 -1.64 79.56
C ASN A 8 45.85 -2.15 78.14
N LEU A 9 46.57 -3.28 78.00
CA LEU A 9 46.78 -3.90 76.70
C LEU A 9 45.45 -4.37 76.09
N ARG A 10 44.63 -5.11 76.84
CA ARG A 10 43.30 -5.57 76.36
C ARG A 10 42.36 -4.42 76.02
N THR A 11 42.39 -3.34 76.79
CA THR A 11 41.56 -2.15 76.52
C THR A 11 42.03 -1.43 75.25
N SER A 12 43.35 -1.34 75.04
CA SER A 12 43.91 -0.77 73.81
C SER A 12 43.56 -1.63 72.58
N GLU A 13 43.67 -2.96 72.68
CA GLU A 13 43.29 -3.89 71.61
C GLU A 13 41.80 -3.77 71.27
N MET A 14 40.91 -3.77 72.28
CA MET A 14 39.47 -3.60 72.07
C MET A 14 39.12 -2.26 71.38
N THR A 15 39.83 -1.17 71.69
CA THR A 15 39.60 0.13 71.02
C THR A 15 40.08 0.12 69.57
N THR A 16 41.22 -0.52 69.28
CA THR A 16 41.71 -0.69 67.90
C THR A 16 40.78 -1.56 67.05
N GLU A 17 40.23 -2.62 67.64
CA GLU A 17 39.28 -3.50 66.95
C GLU A 17 37.97 -2.79 66.61
N LYS A 18 37.40 -2.03 67.56
CA LYS A 18 36.19 -1.21 67.31
C LYS A 18 36.40 -0.14 66.23
N LYS A 19 37.58 0.48 66.21
CA LYS A 19 37.96 1.46 65.17
C LYS A 19 38.07 0.80 63.80
N ASN A 20 38.66 -0.38 63.73
CA ASN A 20 38.76 -1.17 62.49
C ASN A 20 37.38 -1.60 61.99
N GLN A 21 36.50 -2.09 62.87
CA GLN A 21 35.12 -2.46 62.48
C GLN A 21 34.31 -1.28 61.95
N THR A 22 34.48 -0.09 62.55
CA THR A 22 33.78 1.13 62.09
C THR A 22 34.31 1.59 60.74
N LYS A 23 35.62 1.46 60.50
CA LYS A 23 36.24 1.74 59.19
C LYS A 23 35.69 0.80 58.12
N ILE A 24 35.63 -0.50 58.40
CA ILE A 24 35.10 -1.51 57.48
C ILE A 24 33.63 -1.24 57.14
N LYS A 25 32.80 -0.91 58.14
CA LYS A 25 31.39 -0.57 57.90
C LYS A 25 31.23 0.67 57.01
N ARG A 26 32.06 1.70 57.18
CA ARG A 26 32.04 2.90 56.32
C ARG A 26 32.46 2.58 54.89
N GLU A 27 33.54 1.82 54.71
CA GLU A 27 34.00 1.34 53.40
C GLU A 27 32.91 0.52 52.68
N TYR A 28 32.24 -0.38 53.40
CA TYR A 28 31.13 -1.17 52.83
C TYR A 28 29.95 -0.31 52.38
N ILE A 29 29.55 0.70 53.17
CA ILE A 29 28.47 1.62 52.80
C ILE A 29 28.85 2.45 51.58
N ILE A 30 30.09 2.95 51.52
CA ILE A 30 30.60 3.72 50.37
C ILE A 30 30.68 2.85 49.12
N PHE A 31 31.19 1.62 49.25
CA PHE A 31 31.31 0.67 48.16
C PHE A 31 29.93 0.26 47.62
N ARG A 32 28.98 -0.07 48.51
CA ARG A 32 27.60 -0.40 48.14
C ARG A 32 26.87 0.81 47.53
N GLY A 33 27.13 2.02 48.01
CA GLY A 33 26.62 3.26 47.42
C GLY A 33 27.16 3.48 46.01
N ARG A 34 28.48 3.32 45.80
CA ARG A 34 29.11 3.43 44.47
C ARG A 34 28.60 2.40 43.48
N ILE A 35 28.39 1.15 43.91
CA ILE A 35 27.80 0.11 43.05
C ILE A 35 26.37 0.48 42.64
N ASN A 36 25.55 0.96 43.58
CA ASN A 36 24.18 1.39 43.24
C ASN A 36 24.17 2.59 42.29
N LEU A 37 25.00 3.62 42.53
CA LEU A 37 25.09 4.75 41.60
C LEU A 37 25.55 4.31 40.21
N HIS A 38 26.53 3.43 40.11
CA HIS A 38 27.01 2.91 38.82
C HIS A 38 25.91 2.15 38.07
N ASN A 39 25.11 1.35 38.79
CA ASN A 39 23.99 0.61 38.19
C ASN A 39 22.88 1.55 37.70
N LEU A 40 22.50 2.59 38.47
CA LEU A 40 21.52 3.59 38.02
C LEU A 40 21.99 4.35 36.77
N THR A 41 23.27 4.75 36.72
CA THR A 41 23.81 5.46 35.55
C THR A 41 23.91 4.60 34.29
N MET A 42 24.05 3.28 34.45
CA MET A 42 24.10 2.34 33.33
C MET A 42 22.71 2.23 32.69
N ASP A 43 21.66 2.06 33.49
CA ASP A 43 20.28 1.88 33.01
C ASP A 43 19.74 3.13 32.27
N ASP A 44 20.08 4.33 32.74
CA ASP A 44 19.70 5.60 32.10
C ASP A 44 20.41 5.81 30.74
N SER A 45 21.65 5.34 30.62
CA SER A 45 22.42 5.38 29.36
C SER A 45 21.87 4.38 28.34
N TYR A 46 21.43 3.20 28.79
CA TYR A 46 20.77 2.23 27.92
C TYR A 46 19.40 2.71 27.44
N SER A 47 18.57 3.33 28.28
CA SER A 47 17.22 3.76 27.89
C SER A 47 17.23 4.89 26.84
N SER A 48 18.15 5.86 26.96
CA SER A 48 18.33 6.95 26.00
C SER A 48 18.94 6.49 24.67
N PHE A 49 19.92 5.58 24.71
CA PHE A 49 20.47 4.93 23.51
C PHE A 49 19.43 4.04 22.81
N VAL A 50 18.62 3.30 23.58
CA VAL A 50 17.53 2.47 23.06
C VAL A 50 16.45 3.34 22.40
N GLY A 51 16.12 4.51 22.97
CA GLY A 51 15.20 5.47 22.35
C GLY A 51 15.66 5.95 20.98
N GLN A 52 16.94 6.35 20.86
CA GLN A 52 17.53 6.77 19.59
C GLN A 52 17.66 5.62 18.58
N SER A 53 18.05 4.43 19.07
CA SER A 53 18.16 3.23 18.22
C SER A 53 16.79 2.78 17.68
N LYS A 54 15.71 2.91 18.47
CA LYS A 54 14.33 2.62 18.02
C LYS A 54 13.93 3.52 16.84
N LEU A 55 14.24 4.82 16.90
CA LEU A 55 14.01 5.74 15.80
C LEU A 55 14.85 5.39 14.57
N ASN A 56 16.13 5.06 14.76
CA ASN A 56 17.01 4.64 13.66
C ASN A 56 16.55 3.33 13.01
N ILE A 57 16.09 2.36 13.81
CA ILE A 57 15.54 1.08 13.35
C ILE A 57 14.23 1.33 12.57
N LEU A 58 13.36 2.20 13.07
CA LEU A 58 12.14 2.61 12.35
C LEU A 58 12.49 3.25 11.01
N LEU A 59 13.49 4.13 10.95
CA LEU A 59 13.96 4.74 9.70
C LEU A 59 14.50 3.69 8.73
N VAL A 60 15.29 2.73 9.19
CA VAL A 60 15.79 1.63 8.34
C VAL A 60 14.64 0.77 7.82
N ILE A 61 13.65 0.45 8.64
CA ILE A 61 12.45 -0.29 8.22
C ILE A 61 11.66 0.51 7.18
N ILE A 62 11.45 1.81 7.40
CA ILE A 62 10.76 2.68 6.44
C ILE A 62 11.53 2.73 5.11
N ILE A 63 12.85 2.88 5.14
CA ILE A 63 13.69 2.88 3.94
C ILE A 63 13.61 1.52 3.23
N LEU A 64 13.64 0.42 3.97
CA LEU A 64 13.54 -0.94 3.42
C LEU A 64 12.16 -1.18 2.81
N VAL A 65 11.07 -0.74 3.46
CA VAL A 65 9.72 -0.80 2.91
C VAL A 65 9.58 0.09 1.67
N CYS A 66 10.15 1.29 1.68
CA CYS A 66 10.19 2.18 0.51
C CYS A 66 11.00 1.56 -0.64
N PHE A 67 12.11 0.89 -0.34
CA PHE A 67 12.95 0.21 -1.32
C PHE A 67 12.27 -1.04 -1.89
N LEU A 68 11.62 -1.84 -1.04
CA LEU A 68 10.78 -2.95 -1.47
C LEU A 68 9.61 -2.44 -2.31
N ALA A 69 8.92 -1.39 -1.87
CA ALA A 69 7.84 -0.78 -2.63
C ALA A 69 8.35 -0.27 -3.98
N PHE A 70 9.55 0.35 -4.03
CA PHE A 70 10.24 0.80 -5.24
C PHE A 70 10.58 -0.36 -6.18
N HIS A 71 11.21 -1.41 -5.65
CA HIS A 71 11.63 -2.60 -6.39
C HIS A 71 10.41 -3.39 -6.90
N PHE A 72 9.39 -3.55 -6.07
CA PHE A 72 8.12 -4.18 -6.43
C PHE A 72 7.17 -3.23 -7.17
N ARG A 73 7.52 -1.97 -7.47
CA ARG A 73 6.64 -1.07 -8.25
C ARG A 73 6.21 -1.73 -9.54
N HIS A 74 7.12 -2.42 -10.21
CA HIS A 74 6.82 -3.06 -11.49
C HIS A 74 5.73 -4.16 -11.38
N LYS A 75 5.55 -4.78 -10.20
CA LYS A 75 4.54 -5.83 -9.95
C LYS A 75 3.30 -5.33 -9.18
N ILE A 76 3.46 -4.28 -8.36
CA ILE A 76 2.38 -3.65 -7.59
C ILE A 76 1.50 -2.79 -8.51
N ILE A 77 2.06 -2.19 -9.56
CA ILE A 77 1.30 -1.39 -10.54
C ILE A 77 0.22 -2.25 -11.21
N GLU A 78 0.51 -3.48 -11.62
CA GLU A 78 -0.46 -4.36 -12.29
C GLU A 78 -1.62 -4.81 -11.37
N LEU A 79 -1.35 -4.97 -10.06
CA LEU A 79 -2.36 -5.40 -9.07
C LEU A 79 -3.18 -4.22 -8.53
N HIS A 80 -2.57 -3.04 -8.35
CA HIS A 80 -3.22 -1.82 -7.91
C HIS A 80 -4.06 -1.16 -9.02
N ASP A 81 -3.72 -1.39 -10.29
CA ASP A 81 -4.52 -0.96 -11.45
C ASP A 81 -5.92 -1.63 -11.48
N ARG A 82 -6.07 -2.82 -10.87
CA ARG A 82 -7.38 -3.48 -10.76
C ARG A 82 -8.31 -2.83 -9.74
N TYR A 83 -7.76 -2.24 -8.69
CA TYR A 83 -8.55 -1.66 -7.59
C TYR A 83 -8.80 -0.16 -7.75
N ARG A 84 -7.85 0.59 -8.34
CA ARG A 84 -7.94 2.06 -8.44
C ARG A 84 -8.46 2.55 -9.80
N THR A 85 -8.32 1.75 -10.85
CA THR A 85 -8.55 2.19 -12.23
C THR A 85 -9.99 1.93 -12.70
N ARG A 86 -10.80 1.29 -11.84
CA ARG A 86 -12.26 1.21 -12.01
C ARG A 86 -12.99 2.54 -11.73
N SER A 87 -12.40 3.48 -10.98
CA SER A 87 -13.01 4.79 -10.69
C SER A 87 -12.33 5.98 -11.35
N ARG A 88 -11.23 5.77 -12.11
CA ARG A 88 -10.52 6.85 -12.82
C ARG A 88 -10.53 6.75 -14.34
N ILE A 89 -10.87 5.60 -14.90
CA ILE A 89 -11.18 5.49 -16.35
C ILE A 89 -12.55 6.10 -16.67
N ASP A 90 -13.42 6.24 -15.68
CA ASP A 90 -14.77 6.81 -15.84
C ASP A 90 -14.77 8.34 -16.02
N ASN A 91 -13.68 9.05 -15.70
CA ASN A 91 -13.75 10.49 -15.41
C ASN A 91 -12.69 11.40 -16.06
N GLY A 92 -11.95 11.03 -17.11
CA GLY A 92 -11.04 12.06 -17.66
C GLY A 92 -10.09 11.82 -18.82
N TYR A 93 -10.33 10.86 -19.73
CA TYR A 93 -9.51 10.76 -20.96
C TYR A 93 -10.30 10.74 -22.27
N TYR A 94 -11.62 11.00 -22.23
CA TYR A 94 -12.47 11.03 -23.43
C TYR A 94 -13.40 12.26 -23.46
N SER A 95 -12.96 13.39 -22.91
CA SER A 95 -13.67 14.65 -23.10
C SER A 95 -12.87 15.51 -24.08
N ASN A 96 -13.47 15.80 -25.24
CA ASN A 96 -13.03 16.73 -26.30
C ASN A 96 -12.14 16.19 -27.41
N LEU A 97 -12.60 15.15 -28.12
CA LEU A 97 -12.99 15.31 -29.52
C LEU A 97 -13.74 14.04 -29.97
N GLN A 98 -14.99 14.20 -30.39
CA GLN A 98 -15.80 13.12 -30.93
C GLN A 98 -15.40 12.87 -32.40
N SER A 99 -14.10 12.68 -32.65
CA SER A 99 -13.54 12.54 -34.01
C SER A 99 -13.44 11.07 -34.38
N PHE A 100 -13.77 10.74 -35.63
CA PHE A 100 -13.64 9.37 -36.15
C PHE A 100 -12.18 8.89 -36.12
N GLU A 101 -11.22 9.82 -36.22
CA GLU A 101 -9.79 9.60 -36.12
C GLU A 101 -9.38 8.98 -34.77
N ASP A 102 -9.96 9.45 -33.66
CA ASP A 102 -9.67 8.92 -32.32
C ASP A 102 -10.25 7.52 -32.12
N ASP A 103 -11.37 7.23 -32.78
CA ASP A 103 -11.98 5.90 -32.77
C ASP A 103 -11.12 4.90 -33.53
N ILE A 104 -10.57 5.29 -34.68
CA ILE A 104 -9.62 4.47 -35.44
C ILE A 104 -8.34 4.26 -34.63
N ALA A 105 -7.74 5.32 -34.09
CA ALA A 105 -6.53 5.24 -33.28
C ALA A 105 -6.71 4.35 -32.04
N SER A 106 -7.93 4.25 -31.52
CA SER A 106 -8.28 3.40 -30.38
C SER A 106 -8.79 2.00 -30.76
N GLY A 107 -8.70 1.61 -32.03
CA GLY A 107 -9.01 0.27 -32.52
C GLY A 107 -10.51 -0.04 -32.63
N LEU A 108 -11.35 1.00 -32.74
CA LEU A 108 -12.81 0.88 -32.91
C LEU A 108 -13.23 0.87 -34.39
N SER A 109 -12.38 0.34 -35.27
CA SER A 109 -12.65 0.17 -36.69
C SER A 109 -12.25 -1.23 -37.15
N SER A 110 -12.99 -1.76 -38.11
CA SER A 110 -12.76 -3.07 -38.74
C SER A 110 -13.17 -3.04 -40.21
N SER A 111 -12.91 -4.13 -40.95
CA SER A 111 -13.37 -4.25 -42.34
C SER A 111 -14.89 -4.12 -42.50
N ASN A 112 -15.65 -4.53 -41.49
CA ASN A 112 -17.12 -4.48 -41.48
C ASN A 112 -17.64 -3.19 -40.80
N PHE A 113 -16.74 -2.35 -40.32
CA PHE A 113 -17.04 -1.07 -39.67
C PHE A 113 -15.90 -0.09 -39.92
N ASP A 114 -15.83 0.35 -41.17
CA ASP A 114 -14.79 1.25 -41.65
C ASP A 114 -15.18 2.71 -41.37
N LEU A 115 -14.34 3.38 -40.59
CA LEU A 115 -14.48 4.79 -40.26
C LEU A 115 -13.64 5.69 -41.19
N GLU A 116 -12.63 5.14 -41.88
CA GLU A 116 -11.71 5.89 -42.73
C GLU A 116 -12.32 6.22 -44.10
N SER A 117 -12.83 5.22 -44.81
CA SER A 117 -13.18 5.39 -46.23
C SER A 117 -14.37 6.31 -46.49
N ASN A 118 -15.38 6.27 -45.63
CA ASN A 118 -16.68 6.91 -45.90
C ASN A 118 -17.09 8.00 -44.91
N ASN A 119 -16.42 8.16 -43.77
CA ASN A 119 -16.78 9.17 -42.77
C ASN A 119 -15.78 10.33 -42.76
N ILE A 120 -14.47 10.03 -42.71
CA ILE A 120 -13.41 11.05 -42.73
C ILE A 120 -13.29 11.71 -44.10
N ALA A 121 -13.31 10.92 -45.18
CA ALA A 121 -13.14 11.44 -46.55
C ALA A 121 -14.31 12.31 -47.04
N THR A 122 -15.50 12.16 -46.46
CA THR A 122 -16.74 12.85 -46.88
C THR A 122 -17.21 13.92 -45.89
N ASN A 123 -16.49 14.10 -44.77
CA ASN A 123 -16.87 14.98 -43.67
C ASN A 123 -18.30 14.69 -43.17
N ASP A 124 -18.61 13.40 -42.95
CA ASP A 124 -19.90 12.97 -42.43
C ASP A 124 -20.09 13.46 -40.98
N ASN A 125 -21.21 14.13 -40.70
CA ASN A 125 -21.55 14.65 -39.37
C ASN A 125 -22.40 13.67 -38.55
N ARG A 126 -22.67 12.46 -39.05
CA ARG A 126 -23.44 11.46 -38.28
C ARG A 126 -22.69 11.10 -37.00
N PRO A 127 -23.36 11.10 -35.84
CA PRO A 127 -22.75 10.61 -34.62
C PRO A 127 -22.47 9.11 -34.79
N GLY A 128 -21.19 8.72 -34.71
CA GLY A 128 -20.76 7.33 -34.74
C GLY A 128 -21.17 6.57 -33.47
N LEU A 129 -20.31 5.71 -32.95
CA LEU A 129 -20.58 5.03 -31.67
C LEU A 129 -20.80 6.08 -30.55
N THR A 130 -21.79 5.84 -29.70
CA THR A 130 -21.98 6.63 -28.48
C THR A 130 -20.84 6.36 -27.50
N GLU A 131 -20.50 7.35 -26.66
CA GLU A 131 -19.42 7.19 -25.67
C GLU A 131 -19.65 5.99 -24.75
N SER A 132 -20.90 5.76 -24.32
CA SER A 132 -21.26 4.61 -23.50
C SER A 132 -21.01 3.27 -24.21
N ALA A 133 -21.31 3.18 -25.51
CA ALA A 133 -21.03 2.00 -26.31
C ALA A 133 -19.52 1.79 -26.49
N LYS A 134 -18.74 2.85 -26.76
CA LYS A 134 -17.28 2.77 -26.90
C LYS A 134 -16.63 2.19 -25.64
N VAL A 135 -17.03 2.69 -24.46
CA VAL A 135 -16.50 2.22 -23.17
C VAL A 135 -16.82 0.74 -22.95
N GLN A 136 -18.07 0.32 -23.21
CA GLN A 136 -18.46 -1.07 -23.02
C GLN A 136 -17.78 -2.02 -24.01
N ILE A 137 -17.66 -1.64 -25.27
CA ILE A 137 -16.98 -2.46 -26.28
C ILE A 137 -15.50 -2.62 -25.93
N LYS A 138 -14.80 -1.53 -25.57
CA LYS A 138 -13.39 -1.59 -25.09
C LYS A 138 -13.23 -2.50 -23.88
N LYS A 139 -14.21 -2.49 -22.97
CA LYS A 139 -14.22 -3.38 -21.81
C LYS A 139 -14.33 -4.85 -22.23
N ILE A 140 -15.26 -5.19 -23.14
CA ILE A 140 -15.43 -6.55 -23.65
C ILE A 140 -14.16 -7.03 -24.37
N MET A 141 -13.55 -6.17 -25.21
CA MET A 141 -12.27 -6.46 -25.87
C MET A 141 -11.18 -6.80 -24.85
N LYS A 142 -11.03 -6.01 -23.78
CA LYS A 142 -10.02 -6.22 -22.74
C LYS A 142 -10.29 -7.46 -21.89
N GLU A 143 -11.54 -7.72 -21.55
CA GLU A 143 -11.93 -8.85 -20.68
C GLU A 143 -11.84 -10.19 -21.39
N LYS A 144 -12.17 -10.24 -22.69
CA LYS A 144 -12.24 -11.48 -23.46
C LYS A 144 -11.10 -11.66 -24.45
N GLY A 145 -10.31 -10.61 -24.73
CA GLY A 145 -9.24 -10.66 -25.71
C GLY A 145 -9.75 -10.87 -27.14
N VAL A 146 -10.96 -10.40 -27.45
CA VAL A 146 -11.62 -10.59 -28.75
C VAL A 146 -11.46 -9.37 -29.67
N SER A 147 -11.75 -9.56 -30.96
CA SER A 147 -11.72 -8.47 -31.95
C SER A 147 -12.80 -7.42 -31.68
N PHE A 148 -12.65 -6.24 -32.29
CA PHE A 148 -13.66 -5.17 -32.18
C PHE A 148 -15.05 -5.63 -32.66
N ASP A 149 -15.12 -6.39 -33.75
CA ASP A 149 -16.40 -6.89 -34.28
C ASP A 149 -17.08 -7.86 -33.33
N ASP A 150 -16.33 -8.79 -32.74
CA ASP A 150 -16.87 -9.74 -31.77
C ASP A 150 -17.35 -9.02 -30.50
N ALA A 151 -16.57 -8.04 -30.03
CA ALA A 151 -16.94 -7.24 -28.87
C ALA A 151 -18.19 -6.39 -29.13
N ARG A 152 -18.31 -5.81 -30.34
CA ARG A 152 -19.48 -5.05 -30.77
C ARG A 152 -20.71 -5.95 -30.90
N LEU A 153 -20.57 -7.15 -31.46
CA LEU A 153 -21.66 -8.12 -31.57
C LEU A 153 -22.18 -8.54 -30.19
N GLU A 154 -21.26 -8.80 -29.26
CA GLU A 154 -21.64 -9.11 -27.88
C GLU A 154 -22.31 -7.95 -27.17
N TYR A 155 -21.79 -6.72 -27.34
CA TYR A 155 -22.43 -5.52 -26.81
C TYR A 155 -23.89 -5.40 -27.29
N ILE A 156 -24.13 -5.57 -28.59
CA ILE A 156 -25.49 -5.52 -29.17
C ILE A 156 -26.37 -6.63 -28.61
N ARG A 157 -25.88 -7.88 -28.52
CA ARG A 157 -26.65 -8.99 -27.93
C ARG A 157 -27.06 -8.71 -26.49
N ASN A 158 -26.15 -8.14 -25.70
CA ASN A 158 -26.43 -7.75 -24.32
C ASN A 158 -27.48 -6.61 -24.26
N GLU A 159 -27.38 -5.60 -25.13
CA GLU A 159 -28.39 -4.54 -25.22
C GLU A 159 -29.76 -5.10 -25.63
N LEU A 160 -29.84 -5.98 -26.62
CA LEU A 160 -31.10 -6.62 -27.05
C LEU A 160 -31.73 -7.42 -25.92
N SER A 161 -30.94 -8.27 -25.27
CA SER A 161 -31.40 -9.09 -24.15
C SER A 161 -31.94 -8.24 -23.00
N ARG A 162 -31.25 -7.14 -22.65
CA ARG A 162 -31.74 -6.20 -21.61
C ARG A 162 -33.07 -5.53 -21.96
N ASN A 163 -33.35 -5.37 -23.25
CA ASN A 163 -34.60 -4.78 -23.75
C ASN A 163 -35.68 -5.83 -24.04
N ASN A 164 -35.52 -7.08 -23.57
CA ASN A 164 -36.41 -8.20 -23.85
C ASN A 164 -36.59 -8.48 -25.35
N ILE A 165 -35.52 -8.31 -26.12
CA ILE A 165 -35.47 -8.64 -27.54
C ILE A 165 -34.62 -9.90 -27.70
N ASP A 166 -35.12 -10.85 -28.49
CA ASP A 166 -34.42 -12.08 -28.85
C ASP A 166 -33.17 -11.82 -29.71
N GLU A 167 -32.29 -12.80 -29.82
CA GLU A 167 -31.09 -12.76 -30.67
C GLU A 167 -31.42 -12.55 -32.15
N ASN A 168 -32.62 -12.95 -32.57
CA ASN A 168 -33.16 -12.74 -33.90
C ASN A 168 -33.73 -11.33 -34.12
N GLY A 169 -33.68 -10.45 -33.10
CA GLY A 169 -34.23 -9.09 -33.16
C GLY A 169 -35.73 -9.00 -32.92
N VAL A 170 -36.37 -10.08 -32.49
CA VAL A 170 -37.82 -10.16 -32.25
C VAL A 170 -38.12 -9.84 -30.78
N PRO A 171 -39.05 -8.94 -30.45
CA PRO A 171 -39.47 -8.74 -29.06
C PRO A 171 -40.02 -10.02 -28.44
N ASN A 172 -39.64 -10.34 -27.20
CA ASN A 172 -40.16 -11.48 -26.45
C ASN A 172 -41.57 -11.24 -25.86
N ASP A 173 -42.35 -10.34 -26.46
CA ASP A 173 -43.70 -10.02 -26.02
C ASP A 173 -44.69 -11.13 -26.44
N PRO A 174 -45.37 -11.81 -25.51
CA PRO A 174 -46.38 -12.82 -25.83
C PRO A 174 -47.54 -12.31 -26.70
N LYS A 175 -47.75 -10.99 -26.77
CA LYS A 175 -48.79 -10.34 -27.57
C LYS A 175 -48.26 -9.78 -28.90
N LEU A 176 -47.02 -10.07 -29.26
CA LEU A 176 -46.45 -9.62 -30.52
C LEU A 176 -47.23 -10.20 -31.70
N VAL A 177 -47.76 -9.32 -32.56
CA VAL A 177 -48.39 -9.67 -33.84
C VAL A 177 -47.54 -9.07 -34.95
N MET A 178 -47.06 -9.91 -35.86
CA MET A 178 -46.26 -9.54 -37.03
C MET A 178 -47.08 -9.87 -38.29
N PHE A 179 -46.95 -9.07 -39.36
CA PHE A 179 -47.78 -9.16 -40.57
C PHE A 179 -46.93 -9.41 -41.82
#